data_AF-A0AAW5EHG2-F1
#
_entry.id   AF-A0AAW5EHG2-F1
#
_cell.length_a   1.000
_cell.length_b   1.000
_cell.length_c   1.000
_cell.angle_alpha   90.00
_cell.angle_beta   90.00
_cell.angle_gamma   90.00
#
_symmetry.space_group_name_H-M   'P 1'
#
loop_
_entity.id
_entity.type
_entity.pdbx_description
1 polymer ?
#
loop_
_entity_poly.entity_id
_entity_poly.type
_entity_poly.pdbx_seq_one_letter_code
_entity_poly.pdbx_strand_id
1 'polypeptide(L)'
;KDCDEAIEHINQHSSLHSETIISNNALNIGKFQRLLRSSCIYVNASTRFSDGGEFGFGGEVGISTSKLHARGPMGVEDICTYKYLISGEGQIRK
;
A
#
# COMPACT_ATOMS: atom_id res chain seq x y z
N LYS A 1 -14.11 18.28 -16.28
CA LYS A 1 -13.31 17.12 -15.84
C LYS A 1 -12.24 17.60 -14.87
N ASP A 2 -12.25 17.07 -13.65
CA ASP A 2 -11.43 17.53 -12.53
C ASP A 2 -10.82 16.34 -11.78
N CYS A 3 -10.15 16.61 -10.65
CA CYS A 3 -9.51 15.58 -9.83
C CYS A 3 -10.50 14.55 -9.27
N ASP A 4 -11.73 14.96 -8.96
CA ASP A 4 -12.71 14.08 -8.33
C ASP A 4 -13.23 13.06 -9.36
N GLU A 5 -13.45 13.48 -10.62
CA GLU A 5 -13.79 12.57 -11.72
C GLU A 5 -12.66 11.55 -12.02
N ALA A 6 -11.40 11.98 -11.94
CA ALA A 6 -10.25 11.08 -12.13
C ALA A 6 -10.17 10.01 -11.03
N ILE A 7 -10.39 10.41 -9.77
CA ILE A 7 -10.42 9.50 -8.61
C ILE A 7 -11.55 8.47 -8.77
N GLU A 8 -12.74 8.91 -9.18
CA GLU A 8 -13.88 8.01 -9.39
C GLU A 8 -13.59 6.98 -10.48
N HIS A 9 -13.07 7.42 -11.63
CA HIS A 9 -12.70 6.54 -12.72
C HIS A 9 -11.68 5.47 -12.30
N ILE A 10 -10.63 5.88 -11.60
CA ILE A 10 -9.59 4.95 -11.14
C ILE A 10 -10.16 3.98 -10.11
N ASN A 11 -10.95 4.44 -9.13
CA ASN A 11 -11.54 3.54 -8.14
C ASN A 11 -12.49 2.50 -8.75
N GLN A 12 -13.16 2.83 -9.86
CA GLN A 12 -14.06 1.90 -10.57
C GLN A 12 -13.33 0.87 -11.43
N HIS A 13 -12.16 1.22 -12.00
CA HIS A 13 -11.52 0.41 -13.05
C HIS A 13 -10.11 -0.10 -12.71
N SER A 14 -9.48 0.43 -11.66
CA SER A 14 -8.15 0.02 -11.25
C SER A 14 -8.13 -1.41 -10.72
N SER A 15 -7.02 -2.10 -10.94
CA SER A 15 -6.66 -3.36 -10.26
C SER A 15 -6.21 -3.14 -8.81
N LEU A 16 -6.26 -1.90 -8.32
CA LEU A 16 -5.79 -1.45 -7.02
C LEU A 16 -4.28 -1.63 -6.81
N HIS A 17 -3.50 -1.62 -7.90
CA HIS A 17 -2.05 -1.84 -7.87
C HIS A 17 -1.27 -0.55 -7.70
N SER A 18 -1.17 0.29 -8.74
CA SER A 18 -0.32 1.48 -8.69
C SER A 18 -0.88 2.60 -9.53
N GLU A 19 -1.05 3.76 -8.90
CA GLU A 19 -1.65 4.94 -9.51
C GLU A 19 -0.77 6.16 -9.26
N THR A 20 -0.79 7.12 -10.18
CA THR A 20 0.00 8.34 -10.05
C THR A 20 -0.80 9.57 -10.40
N ILE A 21 -0.52 10.67 -9.70
CA ILE A 21 -0.99 12.00 -10.07
C ILE A 21 0.20 12.87 -10.45
N ILE A 22 0.08 13.57 -11.57
CA ILE A 22 1.02 14.63 -11.96
C ILE A 22 0.35 15.97 -11.69
N SER A 23 0.80 16.67 -10.64
CA SER A 23 0.20 17.94 -10.23
C SER A 23 1.14 18.76 -9.35
N ASN A 24 0.95 20.08 -9.36
CA ASN A 24 1.54 21.02 -8.40
C ASN A 24 0.50 21.54 -7.39
N ASN A 25 -0.78 21.14 -7.52
CA ASN A 25 -1.84 21.59 -6.62
C ASN A 25 -1.91 20.68 -5.39
N ALA A 26 -1.47 21.19 -4.24
CA ALA A 26 -1.43 20.46 -2.98
C ALA A 26 -2.80 19.90 -2.54
N LEU A 27 -3.91 20.59 -2.83
CA LEU A 27 -5.25 20.11 -2.49
C LEU A 27 -5.63 18.88 -3.32
N ASN A 28 -5.35 18.91 -4.62
CA ASN A 28 -5.62 17.78 -5.51
C ASN A 28 -4.73 16.58 -5.19
N ILE A 29 -3.43 16.82 -4.93
CA ILE A 29 -2.49 15.80 -4.49
C ILE A 29 -3.00 15.10 -3.23
N GLY A 30 -3.36 15.89 -2.21
CA GLY A 30 -3.86 15.35 -0.95
C GLY A 30 -5.18 14.58 -1.12
N LYS A 31 -6.11 15.06 -1.96
CA LYS A 31 -7.33 14.34 -2.30
C LYS A 31 -7.01 13.00 -2.97
N PHE A 32 -6.17 13.00 -4.00
CA PHE A 32 -5.82 11.82 -4.79
C PHE A 32 -5.19 10.73 -3.91
N GLN A 33 -4.21 11.10 -3.07
CA GLN A 33 -3.55 10.15 -2.16
C GLN A 33 -4.48 9.55 -1.11
N ARG A 34 -5.47 10.31 -0.62
CA ARG A 34 -6.37 9.85 0.46
C ARG A 34 -7.56 9.05 -0.05
N LEU A 35 -8.08 9.39 -1.24
CA LEU A 35 -9.33 8.84 -1.74
C LEU A 35 -9.14 7.63 -2.68
N LEU A 36 -7.94 7.45 -3.25
CA LEU A 36 -7.64 6.24 -3.99
C LEU A 36 -7.34 5.05 -3.08
N ARG A 37 -7.70 3.87 -3.58
CA ARG A 37 -7.64 2.62 -2.84
C ARG A 37 -6.52 1.69 -3.28
N SER A 38 -5.59 2.12 -4.14
CA SER A 38 -4.51 1.26 -4.66
C SER A 38 -3.42 0.99 -3.61
N SER A 39 -2.58 -0.03 -3.84
CA SER A 39 -1.50 -0.37 -2.90
C SER A 39 -0.37 0.65 -2.91
N CYS A 40 -0.04 1.23 -4.08
CA CYS A 40 0.94 2.30 -4.21
C CYS A 40 0.31 3.53 -4.89
N ILE A 41 0.48 4.72 -4.29
CA ILE A 41 0.02 6.00 -4.86
C ILE A 41 1.19 6.97 -4.95
N TYR A 42 1.47 7.43 -6.17
CA TYR A 42 2.59 8.32 -6.47
C TYR A 42 2.14 9.74 -6.75
N VAL A 43 3.05 10.68 -6.50
CA VAL A 43 2.91 12.09 -6.86
C VAL A 43 4.13 12.47 -7.66
N ASN A 44 3.93 12.94 -8.89
CA ASN A 44 5.01 13.36 -9.79
C ASN A 44 6.12 12.31 -9.96
N ALA A 45 5.75 11.03 -9.90
CA ALA A 45 6.65 9.90 -10.04
C ALA A 45 6.00 8.79 -10.86
N SER A 46 6.85 7.97 -11.49
CA SER A 46 6.41 6.84 -12.32
C SER A 46 5.84 5.72 -11.46
N THR A 47 4.80 5.03 -11.95
CA THR A 47 4.26 3.82 -11.31
C THR A 47 5.21 2.63 -11.42
N ARG A 48 6.24 2.70 -12.27
CA ARG A 48 7.27 1.66 -12.40
C ARG A 48 8.13 1.47 -11.14
N PHE A 49 8.12 2.43 -10.21
CA PHE A 49 8.81 2.31 -8.93
C PHE A 49 8.13 1.33 -7.96
N SER A 50 6.95 0.79 -8.29
CA SER A 50 6.30 -0.25 -7.49
C SER A 50 7.04 -1.59 -7.66
N ASP A 51 8.14 -1.73 -6.94
CA ASP A 51 9.05 -2.86 -6.97
C ASP A 51 9.80 -2.93 -5.63
N GLY A 52 9.95 -4.12 -5.05
CA GLY A 52 10.59 -4.30 -3.75
C GLY A 52 12.06 -3.86 -3.71
N GLY A 53 12.79 -3.96 -4.83
CA GLY A 53 14.15 -3.46 -4.92
C GLY A 53 14.20 -1.93 -4.84
N GLU A 54 13.35 -1.26 -5.61
CA GLU A 54 13.21 0.20 -5.61
C GLU A 54 12.70 0.73 -4.25
N PHE A 55 11.87 -0.04 -3.55
CA PHE A 55 11.37 0.30 -2.20
C PHE A 55 12.38 -0.01 -1.08
N GLY A 56 13.53 -0.60 -1.40
CA GLY A 56 14.60 -0.89 -0.43
C GLY A 56 14.41 -2.17 0.37
N PHE A 57 13.53 -3.08 -0.07
CA PHE A 57 13.34 -4.41 0.54
C PHE A 57 14.42 -5.40 0.10
N GLY A 58 15.30 -5.00 -0.83
CA GLY A 58 16.35 -5.83 -1.43
C GLY A 58 15.83 -6.75 -2.52
N GLY A 59 14.66 -7.36 -2.32
CA GLY A 59 13.91 -8.10 -3.32
C GLY A 59 12.46 -8.28 -2.90
N GLU A 60 11.66 -8.87 -3.78
CA GLU A 60 10.25 -9.16 -3.52
C GLU A 60 9.89 -10.62 -3.87
N VAL A 61 8.91 -11.15 -3.15
CA VAL A 61 8.21 -12.38 -3.54
C VAL A 61 7.18 -12.09 -4.65
N GLY A 62 6.64 -10.87 -4.64
CA GLY A 62 5.69 -10.34 -5.61
C GLY A 62 4.98 -9.11 -5.04
N ILE A 63 3.92 -8.66 -5.71
CA ILE A 63 3.16 -7.46 -5.32
C ILE A 63 1.72 -7.84 -4.96
N SER A 64 1.30 -7.51 -3.74
CA SER A 64 -0.06 -7.74 -3.26
C SER A 64 -0.94 -6.51 -3.40
N THR A 65 -2.15 -6.68 -3.96
CA THR A 65 -3.22 -5.67 -3.94
C THR A 65 -4.24 -5.91 -2.81
N SER A 66 -4.06 -6.99 -2.03
CA SER A 66 -4.89 -7.31 -0.87
C SER A 66 -4.84 -6.19 0.17
N LYS A 67 -5.91 -6.07 0.96
CA LYS A 67 -5.98 -5.14 2.10
C LYS A 67 -5.56 -5.77 3.42
N LEU A 68 -5.47 -7.11 3.47
CA LEU A 68 -5.15 -7.85 4.67
C LEU A 68 -3.73 -8.41 4.56
N HIS A 69 -3.04 -8.47 5.70
CA HIS A 69 -1.66 -8.93 5.85
C HIS A 69 -0.62 -8.04 5.15
N ALA A 70 -0.30 -8.32 3.89
CA ALA A 70 0.73 -7.62 3.13
C ALA A 70 0.13 -6.90 1.92
N ARG A 71 0.64 -5.69 1.62
CA ARG A 71 0.09 -4.81 0.59
C ARG A 71 1.18 -3.95 -0.07
N GLY A 72 1.22 -3.98 -1.40
CA GLY A 72 2.35 -3.45 -2.17
C GLY A 72 3.39 -4.54 -2.42
N PRO A 73 4.63 -4.16 -2.80
CA PRO A 73 5.75 -5.09 -2.86
C PRO A 73 5.89 -5.86 -1.54
N MET A 74 6.06 -7.19 -1.63
CA MET A 74 6.14 -8.08 -0.46
C MET A 74 7.59 -8.50 -0.20
N GLY A 75 8.15 -7.98 0.89
CA GLY A 75 9.49 -8.33 1.37
C GLY A 75 9.50 -9.57 2.28
N VAL A 76 10.63 -9.79 2.96
CA VAL A 76 10.81 -10.93 3.87
C VAL A 76 9.88 -10.86 5.10
N GLU A 77 9.60 -9.65 5.60
CA GLU A 77 8.68 -9.48 6.74
C GLU A 77 7.25 -9.88 6.38
N ASP A 78 6.85 -9.68 5.12
CA ASP A 78 5.50 -9.99 4.60
C ASP A 78 5.22 -11.48 4.44
N ILE A 79 6.20 -12.35 4.65
CA ILE A 79 6.01 -13.82 4.71
C ILE A 79 6.17 -14.38 6.13
N CYS A 80 6.36 -13.50 7.11
CA CYS A 80 6.41 -13.86 8.51
C CYS A 80 4.99 -13.82 9.14
N THR A 81 4.84 -14.54 10.26
CA THR A 81 3.69 -14.39 11.15
C THR A 81 4.19 -14.21 12.58
N TYR A 82 3.34 -13.74 13.48
CA TYR A 82 3.70 -13.52 14.88
C TYR A 82 3.11 -14.61 15.77
N LYS A 83 3.73 -14.80 16.93
CA LYS A 83 3.19 -15.63 18.01
C LYS A 83 3.43 -14.93 19.35
N TYR A 84 2.58 -15.22 20.32
CA TYR A 84 2.77 -14.77 21.69
C TYR A 84 3.58 -15.82 22.45
N LEU A 85 4.62 -15.35 23.14
CA LEU A 85 5.42 -16.16 24.05
C LEU A 85 5.07 -15.70 25.48
N ILE A 86 4.50 -16.60 26.26
CA ILE A 86 4.02 -16.31 27.62
C ILE A 86 4.70 -17.28 28.58
N SER A 87 5.47 -16.74 29.53
CA SER A 87 6.11 -17.50 30.60
C SER A 87 5.37 -17.25 31.91
N GLY A 88 5.06 -18.31 32.64
CA GLY A 88 4.27 -18.24 33.86
C GLY A 88 4.84 -19.10 34.99
N GLU A 89 4.41 -18.77 36.21
CA GLU A 89 4.79 -19.41 37.48
C GLU A 89 3.55 -19.54 38.39
N GLY A 90 2.40 -19.93 37.82
CA GLY A 90 1.16 -20.15 38.56
C GLY A 90 0.10 -19.06 38.43
N GLN A 91 0.13 -18.26 37.36
CA GLN A 91 -0.90 -17.25 37.10
C GLN A 91 -2.27 -17.92 36.88
N ILE A 92 -3.27 -17.48 37.65
CA ILE A 92 -4.67 -17.86 37.48
C ILE A 92 -5.47 -16.68 36.91
N ARG A 93 -6.43 -16.96 36.02
CA ARG A 93 -7.39 -15.96 35.51
C ARG A 93 -8.67 -16.05 36.35
N LYS A 94 -9.16 -14.90 36.82
CA LYS A 94 -10.47 -14.78 37.47
C LYS A 94 -11.61 -14.94 36.47
#